data_AF-A0A7X2D6S1-F1
#
_entry.id   AF-A0A7X2D6S1-F1
#
_cell.length_a   1.000
_cell.length_b   1.000
_cell.length_c   1.000
_cell.angle_alpha   90.00
_cell.angle_beta   90.00
_cell.angle_gamma   90.00
#
_symmetry.space_group_name_H-M   'P 1'
#
loop_
_entity.id
_entity.type
_entity.pdbx_description
1 polymer ?
#
loop_
_entity_poly.entity_id
_entity_poly.type
_entity_poly.pdbx_seq_one_letter_code
_entity_poly.pdbx_strand_id
1 'polypeptide(L)'
;MPPDDYPSIAERRRLGVYVSDVEARVAEQFGEAVARRLMVGLGGQTVLLPRQPFPDHAVARAAGLPVLAWLIDHYGPARLYIALGPLHSGTQQDVRLRRAIMAHPGATNAVIAQAAGCSERAVSRRRAAMRAAGLNPPPAAPMHRLTETPS
;
A
#
# COMPACT_ATOMS: atom_id res chain seq x y z
N MET A 1 0.52 -12.93 -2.05
CA MET A 1 -0.36 -12.15 -2.94
C MET A 1 0.05 -12.46 -4.37
N PRO A 2 -0.86 -12.92 -5.25
CA PRO A 2 -0.53 -13.05 -6.66
C PRO A 2 -0.14 -11.65 -7.23
N PRO A 3 0.74 -11.57 -8.24
CA PRO A 3 1.24 -10.30 -8.79
C PRO A 3 0.14 -9.31 -9.22
N ASP A 4 -1.04 -9.83 -9.58
CA ASP A 4 -2.19 -9.07 -10.07
C ASP A 4 -2.99 -8.35 -8.97
N ASP A 5 -2.79 -8.71 -7.70
CA ASP A 5 -3.52 -8.12 -6.57
C ASP A 5 -2.74 -6.97 -5.90
N TYR A 6 -1.62 -6.55 -6.52
CA TYR A 6 -0.82 -5.41 -6.07
C TYR A 6 -1.56 -4.09 -6.34
N PRO A 7 -1.95 -3.34 -5.31
CA PRO A 7 -2.74 -2.13 -5.48
C PRO A 7 -1.94 -1.05 -6.21
N SER A 8 -2.59 -0.35 -7.14
CA SER A 8 -1.96 0.77 -7.85
C SER A 8 -1.55 1.88 -6.88
N ILE A 9 -0.65 2.78 -7.31
CA ILE A 9 -0.28 3.94 -6.49
C ILE A 9 -1.51 4.82 -6.25
N ALA A 10 -2.31 5.05 -7.30
CA ALA A 10 -3.55 5.81 -7.19
C ALA A 10 -4.52 5.19 -6.19
N GLU A 11 -4.67 3.86 -6.20
CA GLU A 11 -5.50 3.17 -5.23
C GLU A 11 -4.97 3.32 -3.80
N ARG A 12 -3.68 3.11 -3.57
CA ARG A 12 -3.09 3.28 -2.23
C ARG A 12 -3.24 4.69 -1.70
N ARG A 13 -3.06 5.70 -2.55
CA ARG A 13 -3.32 7.10 -2.19
C ARG A 13 -4.78 7.32 -1.80
N ARG A 14 -5.76 6.79 -2.56
CA ARG A 14 -7.19 6.83 -2.21
C ARG A 14 -7.51 6.12 -0.89
N LEU A 15 -6.80 5.02 -0.61
CA LEU A 15 -6.94 4.29 0.65
C LEU A 15 -6.12 4.92 1.79
N GLY A 16 -5.34 5.98 1.55
CA GLY A 16 -4.36 6.57 2.48
C GLY A 16 -3.37 5.56 3.04
N VAL A 17 -2.93 4.65 2.17
CA VAL A 17 -1.81 3.75 2.39
C VAL A 17 -0.55 4.43 1.87
N TYR A 18 0.50 4.42 2.67
CA TYR A 18 1.77 5.08 2.34
C TYR A 18 2.35 4.54 1.02
N VAL A 19 2.84 5.47 0.20
CA VAL A 19 3.61 5.21 -1.02
C VAL A 19 4.94 5.92 -0.81
N SER A 20 6.05 5.18 -0.92
CA SER A 20 7.36 5.79 -0.71
C SER A 20 7.71 6.76 -1.82
N ASP A 21 8.54 7.76 -1.51
CA ASP A 21 9.01 8.72 -2.50
C ASP A 21 9.72 8.02 -3.68
N VAL A 22 10.66 7.10 -3.39
CA VAL A 22 11.35 6.30 -4.42
C VAL A 22 10.36 5.59 -5.34
N GLU A 23 9.35 4.93 -4.77
CA GLU A 23 8.33 4.23 -5.56
C GLU A 23 7.51 5.19 -6.42
N ALA A 24 7.05 6.31 -5.85
CA ALA A 24 6.27 7.31 -6.58
C ALA A 24 7.06 7.90 -7.74
N ARG A 25 8.32 8.28 -7.51
CA ARG A 25 9.18 8.88 -8.53
C ARG A 25 9.55 7.91 -9.65
N VAL A 26 9.88 6.66 -9.30
CA VAL A 26 10.15 5.62 -10.31
C VAL A 26 8.89 5.34 -11.14
N ALA A 27 7.71 5.33 -10.52
CA ALA A 27 6.46 5.15 -11.26
C ALA A 27 6.13 6.35 -12.17
N GLU A 28 6.39 7.57 -11.72
CA GLU A 28 6.23 8.79 -12.52
C GLU A 28 7.15 8.77 -13.75
N GLN A 29 8.40 8.33 -13.60
CA GLN A 29 9.40 8.34 -14.66
C GLN A 29 9.33 7.12 -15.60
N PHE A 30 9.05 5.93 -15.07
CA PHE A 30 9.17 4.66 -15.80
C PHE A 30 7.89 3.80 -15.79
N GLY A 31 6.83 4.26 -15.13
CA GLY A 31 5.55 3.56 -15.01
C GLY A 31 5.46 2.63 -13.78
N GLU A 32 4.23 2.42 -13.29
CA GLU A 32 3.96 1.62 -12.08
C GLU A 32 4.47 0.17 -12.16
N ALA A 33 4.49 -0.44 -13.35
CA ALA A 33 5.00 -1.79 -13.53
C ALA A 33 6.50 -1.90 -13.23
N VAL A 34 7.28 -0.88 -13.60
CA VAL A 34 8.72 -0.80 -13.32
C VAL A 34 8.95 -0.59 -11.83
N ALA A 35 8.22 0.35 -11.21
CA ALA A 35 8.27 0.58 -9.78
C ALA A 35 7.90 -0.69 -8.98
N ARG A 36 6.86 -1.41 -9.41
CA ARG A 36 6.46 -2.70 -8.81
C ARG A 36 7.59 -3.72 -8.85
N ARG A 37 8.27 -3.89 -10.00
CA ARG A 37 9.42 -4.81 -10.11
C ARG A 37 10.54 -4.42 -9.14
N LEU A 38 10.81 -3.13 -8.99
CA LEU A 38 11.79 -2.63 -8.02
C LEU A 38 11.39 -3.00 -6.58
N MET A 39 10.13 -2.76 -6.20
CA MET A 39 9.63 -3.08 -4.85
C MET A 39 9.61 -4.59 -4.58
N VAL A 40 9.25 -5.40 -5.58
CA VAL A 40 9.25 -6.88 -5.47
C VAL A 40 10.65 -7.44 -5.32
N GLY A 41 11.61 -6.93 -6.10
CA GLY A 41 12.99 -7.43 -6.08
C GLY A 41 13.80 -6.97 -4.86
N LEU A 42 13.59 -5.72 -4.42
CA LEU A 42 14.49 -5.05 -3.47
C LEU A 42 13.77 -4.42 -2.27
N GLY A 43 12.45 -4.57 -2.17
CA GLY A 43 11.68 -4.02 -1.07
C GLY A 43 12.18 -4.49 0.30
N GLY A 44 12.24 -3.58 1.26
CA GLY A 44 12.74 -3.83 2.60
C GLY A 44 14.27 -3.78 2.71
N GLN A 45 14.99 -3.52 1.63
CA GLN A 45 16.46 -3.53 1.60
C GLN A 45 17.02 -2.13 1.46
N THR A 46 18.23 -1.92 1.99
CA THR A 46 19.06 -0.76 1.67
C THR A 46 20.03 -1.14 0.55
N VAL A 47 19.94 -0.49 -0.59
CA VAL A 47 20.85 -0.69 -1.72
C VAL A 47 21.91 0.42 -1.75
N LEU A 48 23.15 0.07 -2.11
CA LEU A 48 24.20 1.04 -2.32
C LEU A 48 24.21 1.46 -3.79
N LEU A 49 23.82 2.70 -4.08
CA LEU A 49 23.89 3.25 -5.43
C LEU A 49 25.36 3.51 -5.80
N PRO A 50 25.85 2.97 -6.93
CA PRO A 50 27.22 3.16 -7.37
C PRO A 50 27.41 4.56 -7.98
N ARG A 51 28.66 4.95 -8.22
CA ARG A 51 28.99 6.21 -8.92
C ARG A 51 28.63 6.18 -10.41
N GLN A 52 28.62 5.00 -11.02
CA GLN A 52 28.27 4.80 -12.42
C GLN A 52 27.37 3.58 -12.55
N PRO A 53 26.36 3.60 -13.44
CA PRO A 53 25.46 2.48 -13.64
C PRO A 53 26.17 1.31 -14.34
N PHE A 54 25.90 0.08 -13.89
CA PHE A 54 26.38 -1.15 -14.56
C PHE A 54 25.34 -2.28 -14.47
N PRO A 55 25.34 -3.24 -15.43
CA PRO A 55 24.25 -4.23 -15.57
C PRO A 55 24.07 -5.18 -14.39
N ASP A 56 25.17 -5.58 -13.73
CA ASP A 56 25.13 -6.59 -12.65
C ASP A 56 24.65 -6.04 -11.30
N HIS A 57 24.41 -4.74 -11.22
CA HIS A 57 23.90 -4.10 -10.01
C HIS A 57 22.47 -4.58 -9.70
N ALA A 58 22.16 -4.75 -8.42
CA ALA A 58 20.87 -5.31 -7.97
C ALA A 58 19.65 -4.58 -8.54
N VAL A 59 19.69 -3.24 -8.57
CA VAL A 59 18.63 -2.41 -9.18
C VAL A 59 18.54 -2.62 -10.69
N ALA A 60 19.68 -2.71 -11.39
CA ALA A 60 19.68 -2.91 -12.84
C ALA A 60 19.08 -4.26 -13.21
N ARG A 61 19.37 -5.32 -12.44
CA ARG A 61 18.75 -6.63 -12.61
C ARG A 61 17.26 -6.65 -12.27
N ALA A 62 16.83 -5.91 -11.24
CA ALA A 62 15.44 -5.91 -10.80
C ALA A 62 14.52 -5.04 -11.70
N ALA A 63 14.98 -3.85 -12.08
CA ALA A 63 14.14 -2.83 -12.72
C ALA A 63 14.72 -2.27 -14.03
N GLY A 64 15.95 -2.66 -14.40
CA GLY A 64 16.64 -2.24 -15.62
C GLY A 64 17.74 -1.20 -15.37
N LEU A 65 18.74 -1.21 -16.25
CA LEU A 65 19.87 -0.26 -16.21
C LEU A 65 19.43 1.22 -16.28
N PRO A 66 18.41 1.62 -17.07
CA PRO A 66 17.93 3.00 -17.08
C PRO A 66 17.41 3.49 -15.72
N VAL A 67 16.77 2.60 -14.95
CA VAL A 67 16.26 2.94 -13.61
C VAL A 67 17.42 3.17 -12.65
N LEU A 68 18.46 2.35 -12.70
CA LEU A 68 19.67 2.55 -11.91
C LEU A 68 20.35 3.88 -12.24
N ALA A 69 20.55 4.17 -13.52
CA ALA A 69 21.17 5.42 -13.96
C ALA A 69 20.38 6.63 -13.43
N TRP A 70 19.06 6.60 -13.56
CA TRP A 70 18.20 7.66 -13.07
C TRP A 70 18.20 7.80 -11.54
N LEU A 71 18.24 6.69 -10.78
CA LEU A 71 18.35 6.74 -9.33
C LEU A 71 19.68 7.36 -8.86
N ILE A 72 20.78 7.06 -9.56
CA ILE A 72 22.09 7.67 -9.28
C ILE A 72 22.05 9.18 -9.57
N ASP A 73 21.44 9.59 -10.68
CA ASP A 73 21.31 11.00 -11.03
C ASP A 73 20.44 11.76 -10.00
N HIS A 74 19.33 11.17 -9.58
CA HIS A 74 18.37 11.82 -8.70
C HIS A 74 18.77 11.84 -7.21
N TYR A 75 19.33 10.74 -6.71
CA TYR A 75 19.66 10.58 -5.28
C TYR A 75 21.17 10.60 -4.99
N GLY A 76 22.01 10.59 -6.02
CA GLY A 76 23.46 10.48 -5.90
C GLY A 76 23.96 9.07 -5.55
N PRO A 77 25.28 8.88 -5.54
CA PRO A 77 25.89 7.64 -5.05
C PRO A 77 25.77 7.56 -3.53
N ALA A 78 24.74 6.88 -3.04
CA ALA A 78 24.40 6.80 -1.63
C ALA A 78 23.73 5.46 -1.26
N ARG A 79 23.56 5.24 0.04
CA ARG A 79 22.71 4.16 0.56
C ARG A 79 21.25 4.60 0.45
N LEU A 80 20.48 3.92 -0.40
CA LEU A 80 19.07 4.19 -0.62
C LEU A 80 18.23 3.05 -0.03
N TYR A 81 17.31 3.38 0.87
CA TYR A 81 16.34 2.41 1.38
C TYR A 81 15.18 2.27 0.41
N ILE A 82 14.91 1.04 -0.03
CA ILE A 82 13.78 0.69 -0.88
C ILE A 82 12.69 0.13 0.04
N ALA A 83 11.59 0.87 0.19
CA ALA A 83 10.49 0.44 1.05
C ALA A 83 9.87 -0.87 0.54
N LEU A 84 9.47 -1.75 1.46
CA LEU A 84 8.79 -3.02 1.10
C LEU A 84 7.39 -2.79 0.48
N GLY A 85 6.83 -1.59 0.67
CA GLY A 85 5.56 -1.19 0.09
C GLY A 85 4.40 -2.11 0.49
N PRO A 86 3.46 -2.41 -0.42
CA PRO A 86 2.31 -3.28 -0.16
C PRO A 86 2.69 -4.77 -0.13
N LEU A 87 3.96 -5.15 -0.23
CA LEU A 87 4.38 -6.54 -0.06
C LEU A 87 4.51 -6.92 1.41
N HIS A 88 4.65 -5.95 2.32
CA HIS A 88 4.62 -6.21 3.75
C HIS A 88 3.24 -6.73 4.15
N SER A 89 3.19 -7.87 4.86
CA SER A 89 1.93 -8.54 5.24
C SER A 89 0.96 -7.62 5.99
N GLY A 90 1.50 -6.76 6.87
CA GLY A 90 0.71 -5.75 7.58
C GLY A 90 0.07 -4.72 6.64
N THR A 91 0.75 -4.34 5.55
CA THR A 91 0.22 -3.41 4.54
C THR A 91 -0.81 -4.10 3.64
N GLN A 92 -0.64 -5.40 3.34
CA GLN A 92 -1.64 -6.17 2.58
C GLN A 92 -2.97 -6.28 3.33
N GLN A 93 -2.91 -6.63 4.61
CA GLN A 93 -4.12 -6.70 5.44
C GLN A 93 -4.77 -5.32 5.60
N ASP A 94 -3.95 -4.26 5.69
CA ASP A 94 -4.47 -2.90 5.72
C ASP A 94 -5.20 -2.54 4.42
N VAL A 95 -4.59 -2.77 3.26
CA VAL A 95 -5.21 -2.53 1.95
C VAL A 95 -6.53 -3.29 1.83
N ARG A 96 -6.55 -4.59 2.17
CA ARG A 96 -7.76 -5.43 2.12
C ARG A 96 -8.87 -4.88 3.01
N LEU A 97 -8.55 -4.54 4.25
CA LEU A 97 -9.53 -4.02 5.19
C LEU A 97 -10.06 -2.65 4.75
N ARG A 98 -9.20 -1.76 4.24
CA ARG A 98 -9.63 -0.46 3.72
C ARG A 98 -10.46 -0.58 2.44
N ARG A 99 -10.13 -1.50 1.53
CA ARG A 99 -10.96 -1.84 0.37
C ARG A 99 -12.36 -2.27 0.81
N ALA A 100 -12.45 -3.20 1.77
CA ALA A 100 -13.73 -3.67 2.29
C ALA A 100 -14.56 -2.55 2.95
N ILE A 101 -13.91 -1.67 3.72
CA ILE A 101 -14.55 -0.49 4.30
C ILE A 101 -15.11 0.46 3.23
N MET A 102 -14.36 0.71 2.17
CA MET A 102 -14.76 1.65 1.11
C MET A 102 -15.81 1.05 0.16
N ALA A 103 -15.77 -0.26 -0.08
CA ALA A 103 -16.67 -0.95 -1.01
C ALA A 103 -18.07 -1.21 -0.44
N HIS A 104 -18.26 -1.11 0.88
CA HIS A 104 -19.53 -1.42 1.54
C HIS A 104 -20.05 -0.23 2.37
N PRO A 105 -20.49 0.86 1.70
CA PRO A 105 -21.15 1.96 2.39
C PRO A 105 -22.40 1.45 3.10
N GLY A 106 -22.59 1.82 4.36
CA GLY A 106 -23.72 1.35 5.16
C GLY A 106 -23.59 -0.09 5.71
N ALA A 107 -22.48 -0.81 5.46
CA ALA A 107 -22.24 -2.05 6.20
C ALA A 107 -21.87 -1.76 7.67
N THR A 108 -22.34 -2.61 8.57
CA THR A 108 -21.91 -2.59 9.97
C THR A 108 -20.45 -3.04 10.09
N ASN A 109 -19.81 -2.73 11.23
CA ASN A 109 -18.46 -3.23 11.48
C ASN A 109 -18.43 -4.76 11.55
N ALA A 110 -19.49 -5.41 12.02
CA ALA A 110 -19.63 -6.87 12.05
C ALA A 110 -19.56 -7.50 10.66
N VAL A 111 -20.31 -6.95 9.69
CA VAL A 111 -20.32 -7.45 8.30
C VAL A 111 -18.93 -7.35 7.67
N ILE A 112 -18.27 -6.19 7.84
CA ILE A 112 -16.91 -5.98 7.31
C ILE A 112 -15.91 -6.89 8.03
N ALA A 113 -16.04 -7.06 9.34
CA ALA A 113 -15.17 -7.89 10.16
C ALA A 113 -15.22 -9.37 9.73
N GLN A 114 -16.43 -9.89 9.50
CA GLN A 114 -16.65 -11.24 9.01
C GLN A 114 -16.04 -11.44 7.61
N ALA A 115 -16.28 -10.52 6.69
CA ALA A 115 -15.73 -10.59 5.33
C ALA A 115 -14.19 -10.49 5.31
N ALA A 116 -13.60 -9.68 6.20
CA ALA A 116 -12.16 -9.44 6.27
C ALA A 116 -11.41 -10.39 7.21
N GLY A 117 -12.10 -11.31 7.89
CA GLY A 117 -11.51 -12.24 8.86
C GLY A 117 -10.85 -11.54 10.06
N CYS A 118 -11.46 -10.48 10.60
CA CYS A 118 -10.92 -9.72 11.72
C CYS A 118 -12.01 -9.37 12.75
N SER A 119 -11.68 -8.61 13.80
CA SER A 119 -12.66 -8.19 14.80
C SER A 119 -13.32 -6.85 14.44
N GLU A 120 -14.54 -6.62 14.93
CA GLU A 120 -15.24 -5.33 14.78
C GLU A 120 -14.43 -4.15 15.33
N ARG A 121 -13.70 -4.38 16.43
CA ARG A 121 -12.80 -3.39 17.03
C ARG A 121 -11.66 -3.03 16.06
N ALA A 122 -11.14 -3.98 15.29
CA ALA A 122 -10.14 -3.70 14.27
C ALA A 122 -10.71 -2.82 13.15
N VAL A 123 -11.94 -3.09 12.70
CA VAL A 123 -12.64 -2.26 11.70
C VAL A 123 -12.84 -0.83 12.23
N SER A 124 -13.36 -0.70 13.46
CA SER A 124 -13.58 0.60 14.10
C SER A 124 -12.30 1.42 14.25
N ARG A 125 -11.23 0.80 14.77
CA ARG A 125 -9.90 1.43 14.86
C ARG A 125 -9.38 1.86 13.50
N ARG A 126 -9.59 1.04 12.47
CA ARG A 126 -9.14 1.36 11.11
C ARG A 126 -9.89 2.56 10.53
N ARG A 127 -11.21 2.62 10.70
CA ARG A 127 -12.02 3.80 10.31
C ARG A 127 -11.53 5.07 11.00
N ALA A 128 -11.24 5.00 12.30
CA ALA A 128 -10.69 6.12 13.05
C ALA A 128 -9.32 6.56 12.51
N ALA A 129 -8.41 5.61 12.24
CA ALA A 129 -7.10 5.90 11.65
C ALA A 129 -7.21 6.54 10.24
N MET A 130 -8.15 6.07 9.42
CA MET A 130 -8.43 6.67 8.11
C MET A 130 -8.88 8.13 8.25
N ARG A 131 -9.78 8.45 9.19
CA ARG A 131 -10.20 9.83 9.48
C ARG A 131 -9.04 10.70 10.00
N ALA A 132 -8.21 10.16 10.89
CA ALA A 132 -7.03 10.87 11.38
C ALA A 132 -6.03 11.20 10.25
N ALA A 133 -5.99 10.38 9.20
CA ALA A 133 -5.21 10.63 7.99
C ALA A 133 -5.92 11.54 6.96
N GLY A 134 -7.05 12.15 7.32
CA GLY A 134 -7.82 13.05 6.44
C GLY A 134 -8.70 12.35 5.40
N LEU A 135 -8.89 11.03 5.49
CA LEU A 135 -9.82 10.30 4.63
C LEU A 135 -11.24 10.34 5.20
N ASN A 136 -12.23 10.23 4.33
CA ASN A 136 -13.63 10.11 4.69
C ASN A 136 -14.15 8.68 4.43
N PRO A 137 -13.85 7.70 5.30
CA PRO A 137 -14.45 6.37 5.16
C PRO A 137 -15.97 6.46 5.39
N PRO A 138 -16.80 5.68 4.67
CA PRO A 138 -18.25 5.66 4.86
C PRO A 138 -18.61 5.44 6.34
N PRO A 139 -19.66 6.04 6.92
CA PRO A 139 -20.05 5.68 8.27
C PRO A 139 -20.47 4.19 8.33
N ALA A 140 -20.22 3.54 9.48
CA ALA A 140 -20.82 2.24 9.73
C ALA A 140 -22.32 2.46 9.93
N ALA A 141 -23.17 1.57 9.40
CA ALA A 141 -24.58 1.63 9.76
C ALA A 141 -24.75 1.45 11.27
N PRO A 142 -25.74 2.13 11.88
CA PRO A 142 -26.13 1.83 13.25
C PRO A 142 -26.47 0.34 13.32
N MET A 143 -26.00 -0.34 14.38
CA MET A 143 -26.62 -1.60 14.74
C MET A 143 -28.06 -1.25 15.09
N HIS A 144 -29.02 -1.65 14.25
CA HIS A 144 -30.39 -1.75 14.72
C HIS A 144 -30.34 -2.68 15.93
N ARG A 145 -30.43 -2.11 17.14
CA ARG A 145 -30.89 -2.91 18.27
C ARG A 145 -32.21 -3.47 17.78
N LEU A 146 -32.32 -4.80 17.74
CA LEU A 146 -33.60 -5.45 17.78
C LEU A 146 -34.30 -4.87 19.02
N THR A 147 -35.13 -3.87 18.80
CA THR A 147 -36.06 -3.38 19.80
C THR A 147 -36.97 -4.55 20.07
N GLU A 148 -36.79 -5.09 21.26
CA GLU A 148 -37.74 -5.84 22.07
C GLU A 148 -39.12 -5.86 21.42
N THR A 149 -39.55 -7.06 21.03
CA THR A 149 -40.94 -7.35 20.73
C THR A 149 -41.78 -6.90 21.92
N PRO A 150 -42.68 -5.91 21.79
CA PRO A 150 -43.60 -5.61 22.87
C PRO A 150 -44.70 -6.69 22.88
N SER A 151 -44.74 -7.40 24.00
CA SER A 151 -45.85 -8.19 24.58
C SER A 151 -46.52 -9.27 23.75
#